data_AF-A0A8H7BPA4-F1
#
_entry.id   AF-A0A8H7BPA4-F1
#
_cell.length_a   1.000
_cell.length_b   1.000
_cell.length_c   1.000
_cell.angle_alpha   90.00
_cell.angle_beta   90.00
_cell.angle_gamma   90.00
#
_symmetry.space_group_name_H-M   'P 1'
#
loop_
_entity.id
_entity.type
_entity.pdbx_description
1 polymer ?
#
loop_
_entity_poly.entity_id
_entity_poly.type
_entity_poly.pdbx_seq_one_letter_code
_entity_poly.pdbx_strand_id
1 'polypeptide(L)'
;MHIAKESRSQGNKEVDLELVELAALCHDIGDRKYHHGPETGGEIIQQFLTRLGYDAQRAALVARIVDHVGFRKELGWNDAKDDPTEVEWRNHCIELHAVQDADKLDAIGAFGKKWNYSSNTWHMETELFCIPPRLSEGVLRCAAYSGIKGTPLFSADQEPLENINKEQYEQQTRKNNGTAINHFHEKLFRLKSMMRTPTGKAMAEERDQFMRLFVKQIEAEYDLRS
;
A
#
# COMPACT_ATOMS: atom_id res chain seq x y z
N MET A 1 -13.11 -0.29 -3.33
CA MET A 1 -14.43 0.07 -3.93
C MET A 1 -15.12 1.25 -3.23
N HIS A 2 -15.20 1.32 -1.89
CA HIS A 2 -15.84 2.45 -1.20
C HIS A 2 -15.19 3.81 -1.49
N ILE A 3 -13.86 3.88 -1.45
CA ILE A 3 -13.07 5.07 -1.80
C ILE A 3 -13.44 5.58 -3.19
N ALA A 4 -13.42 4.70 -4.21
CA ALA A 4 -13.79 5.04 -5.57
C ALA A 4 -15.25 5.51 -5.73
N LYS A 5 -16.19 4.94 -4.96
CA LYS A 5 -17.61 5.35 -4.98
C LYS A 5 -17.81 6.74 -4.38
N GLU A 6 -17.08 7.10 -3.34
CA GLU A 6 -17.15 8.43 -2.72
C GLU A 6 -16.36 9.49 -3.48
N SER A 7 -15.30 9.10 -4.19
CA SER A 7 -14.56 10.00 -5.09
C SER A 7 -15.36 10.49 -6.30
N ARG A 8 -16.58 9.98 -6.53
CA ARG A 8 -17.52 10.40 -7.59
C ARG A 8 -17.91 11.88 -7.56
N SER A 9 -17.66 12.61 -6.46
CA SER A 9 -18.11 13.99 -6.29
C SER A 9 -17.06 15.07 -6.59
N GLN A 10 -15.83 14.71 -6.99
CA GLN A 10 -14.82 15.69 -7.39
C GLN A 10 -14.87 15.94 -8.91
N GLY A 11 -15.79 16.82 -9.34
CA GLY A 11 -15.74 17.43 -10.68
C GLY A 11 -16.23 16.55 -11.83
N ASN A 12 -17.53 16.26 -11.87
CA ASN A 12 -18.31 15.88 -13.07
C ASN A 12 -17.82 14.71 -13.96
N LYS A 13 -16.77 13.98 -13.57
CA LYS A 13 -16.33 12.73 -14.21
C LYS A 13 -16.76 11.54 -13.34
N GLU A 14 -17.53 10.64 -13.93
CA GLU A 14 -17.90 9.39 -13.27
C GLU A 14 -16.67 8.47 -13.21
N VAL A 15 -16.33 7.98 -12.01
CA VAL A 15 -15.24 7.03 -11.79
C VAL A 15 -15.58 5.68 -12.42
N ASP A 16 -14.68 5.16 -13.24
CA ASP A 16 -14.82 3.82 -13.83
C ASP A 16 -14.53 2.75 -12.77
N LEU A 17 -15.60 2.20 -12.18
CA LEU A 17 -15.50 1.20 -11.12
C LEU A 17 -14.90 -0.12 -11.61
N GLU A 18 -15.19 -0.51 -12.86
CA GLU A 18 -14.64 -1.73 -13.44
C GLU A 18 -13.11 -1.59 -13.60
N LEU A 19 -12.64 -0.44 -14.07
CA LEU A 19 -11.21 -0.16 -14.17
C LEU A 19 -10.51 -0.23 -12.81
N VAL A 20 -11.11 0.36 -11.77
CA VAL A 20 -10.58 0.32 -10.39
C VAL A 20 -10.54 -1.11 -9.88
N GLU A 21 -11.58 -1.91 -10.13
CA GLU A 21 -11.64 -3.31 -9.70
C GLU A 21 -10.57 -4.15 -10.39
N LEU A 22 -10.40 -4.02 -11.70
CA LEU A 22 -9.37 -4.73 -12.45
C LEU A 22 -7.97 -4.33 -11.98
N ALA A 23 -7.71 -3.04 -11.81
CA ALA A 23 -6.42 -2.56 -11.31
C ALA A 23 -6.15 -3.04 -9.88
N ALA A 24 -7.14 -3.01 -8.98
CA ALA A 24 -6.98 -3.51 -7.62
C ALA A 24 -6.74 -5.03 -7.57
N LEU A 25 -7.38 -5.82 -8.44
CA LEU A 25 -7.14 -7.25 -8.53
C LEU A 25 -5.75 -7.59 -9.07
N CYS A 26 -5.23 -6.76 -9.98
CA CYS A 26 -4.00 -7.01 -10.71
C CYS A 26 -2.76 -6.31 -10.13
N HIS A 27 -2.88 -5.41 -9.14
CA HIS A 27 -1.75 -4.54 -8.73
C HIS A 27 -0.50 -5.28 -8.23
N ASP A 28 -0.66 -6.49 -7.68
CA ASP A 28 0.44 -7.34 -7.21
C ASP A 28 1.02 -8.24 -8.32
N ILE A 29 0.41 -8.29 -9.50
CA ILE A 29 0.90 -9.09 -10.64
C ILE A 29 2.19 -8.48 -11.18
N GLY A 30 3.24 -9.28 -11.23
CA GLY A 30 4.56 -8.83 -11.70
C GLY A 30 5.39 -8.10 -10.65
N ASP A 31 4.99 -8.09 -9.37
CA ASP A 31 5.92 -7.70 -8.29
C ASP A 31 7.12 -8.67 -8.33
N ARG A 32 8.34 -8.11 -8.35
CA ARG A 32 9.61 -8.85 -8.33
C ARG A 32 9.75 -9.81 -7.15
N LYS A 33 8.94 -9.63 -6.10
CA LYS A 33 8.81 -10.57 -4.98
C LYS A 33 8.29 -11.95 -5.41
N TYR A 34 7.50 -12.02 -6.47
CA TYR A 34 6.82 -13.24 -6.93
C TYR A 34 7.15 -13.60 -8.38
N HIS A 35 7.56 -12.63 -9.18
CA HIS A 35 7.91 -12.83 -10.59
C HIS A 35 9.40 -12.55 -10.84
N HIS A 36 10.08 -13.53 -11.41
CA HIS A 36 11.51 -13.45 -11.78
C HIS A 36 11.73 -13.43 -13.30
N GLY A 37 10.65 -13.29 -14.09
CA GLY A 37 10.74 -13.17 -15.54
C GLY A 37 11.19 -11.78 -15.99
N PRO A 38 11.53 -11.63 -17.28
CA PRO A 38 11.99 -10.38 -17.86
C PRO A 38 10.84 -9.38 -18.09
N GLU A 39 9.59 -9.86 -18.08
CA GLU A 39 8.38 -9.09 -18.35
C GLU A 39 8.01 -8.19 -17.16
N THR A 40 7.56 -6.99 -17.47
CA THR A 40 6.98 -6.07 -16.49
C THR A 40 5.58 -6.52 -16.06
N GLY A 41 5.13 -6.07 -14.89
CA GLY A 41 3.75 -6.33 -14.43
C GLY A 41 2.71 -5.83 -15.43
N GLY A 42 2.90 -4.61 -15.95
CA GLY A 42 2.06 -4.04 -17.01
C GLY A 42 1.95 -4.91 -18.26
N GLU A 43 3.07 -5.43 -18.79
CA GLU A 43 3.06 -6.30 -19.97
C GLU A 43 2.25 -7.59 -19.75
N ILE A 44 2.44 -8.24 -18.60
CA ILE A 44 1.71 -9.45 -18.23
C ILE A 44 0.21 -9.17 -18.15
N ILE A 45 -0.17 -8.06 -17.51
CA ILE A 45 -1.56 -7.66 -17.31
C ILE A 45 -2.21 -7.29 -18.65
N GLN A 46 -1.51 -6.54 -19.49
CA GLN A 46 -2.04 -6.13 -20.79
C GLN A 46 -2.29 -7.34 -21.69
N GLN A 47 -1.35 -8.28 -21.74
CA GLN A 47 -1.53 -9.55 -22.48
C GLN A 47 -2.69 -10.37 -21.91
N PHE A 48 -2.80 -10.47 -20.58
CA PHE A 48 -3.85 -11.22 -19.91
C PHE A 48 -5.25 -10.66 -20.20
N LEU A 49 -5.44 -9.34 -20.03
CA LEU A 49 -6.73 -8.69 -20.28
C LEU A 49 -7.12 -8.75 -21.76
N THR A 50 -6.16 -8.55 -22.67
CA THR A 50 -6.42 -8.69 -24.12
C THR A 50 -6.89 -10.10 -24.47
N ARG A 51 -6.31 -11.15 -23.87
CA ARG A 51 -6.75 -12.54 -24.07
C ARG A 51 -8.15 -12.82 -23.53
N LEU A 52 -8.57 -12.10 -22.50
CA LEU A 52 -9.94 -12.18 -21.96
C LEU A 52 -10.97 -11.41 -22.80
N GLY A 53 -10.54 -10.73 -23.87
CA GLY A 53 -11.41 -9.99 -24.77
C GLY A 53 -11.63 -8.52 -24.39
N TYR A 54 -10.84 -7.98 -23.46
CA TYR A 54 -10.88 -6.54 -23.15
C TYR A 54 -10.28 -5.72 -24.29
N ASP A 55 -10.83 -4.52 -24.48
CA ASP A 55 -10.29 -3.53 -25.41
C ASP A 55 -8.84 -3.17 -25.09
N ALA A 56 -8.02 -2.99 -26.14
CA ALA A 56 -6.59 -2.74 -26.00
C ALA A 56 -6.28 -1.44 -25.24
N GLN A 57 -7.10 -0.39 -25.38
CA GLN A 57 -6.91 0.87 -24.67
C GLN A 57 -7.24 0.69 -23.18
N ARG A 58 -8.28 -0.07 -22.84
CA ARG A 58 -8.61 -0.39 -21.44
C ARG A 58 -7.53 -1.24 -20.78
N ALA A 59 -7.06 -2.28 -21.46
CA ALA A 59 -5.99 -3.14 -20.96
C ALA A 59 -4.69 -2.34 -20.70
N ALA A 60 -4.33 -1.43 -21.62
CA ALA A 60 -3.20 -0.53 -21.45
C ALA A 60 -3.38 0.44 -20.27
N LEU A 61 -4.60 0.96 -20.05
CA LEU A 61 -4.89 1.83 -18.92
C LEU A 61 -4.80 1.11 -17.57
N VAL A 62 -5.30 -0.13 -17.47
CA VAL A 62 -5.15 -0.95 -16.25
C VAL A 62 -3.67 -1.24 -15.99
N ALA A 63 -2.92 -1.65 -17.01
CA ALA A 63 -1.49 -1.89 -16.91
C ALA A 63 -0.75 -0.63 -16.42
N ARG A 64 -1.08 0.54 -16.99
CA ARG A 64 -0.51 1.82 -16.58
C ARG A 64 -0.83 2.14 -15.12
N ILE A 65 -2.06 1.94 -14.65
CA ILE A 65 -2.42 2.14 -13.24
C ILE A 65 -1.58 1.23 -12.35
N VAL A 66 -1.52 -0.07 -12.63
CA VAL A 66 -0.75 -1.04 -11.84
C VAL A 66 0.74 -0.69 -11.81
N ASP A 67 1.29 -0.23 -12.93
CA ASP A 67 2.67 0.22 -13.00
C ASP A 67 2.95 1.48 -12.15
N HIS A 68 1.92 2.20 -11.71
CA HIS A 68 2.03 3.36 -10.82
C HIS A 68 1.57 3.09 -9.38
N VAL A 69 1.08 1.89 -9.07
CA VAL A 69 0.73 1.48 -7.71
C VAL A 69 1.97 0.97 -6.96
N GLY A 70 2.08 1.36 -5.69
CA GLY A 70 3.10 0.88 -4.75
C GLY A 70 4.02 1.99 -4.21
N PHE A 71 4.30 1.92 -2.91
CA PHE A 71 5.10 2.90 -2.17
C PHE A 71 6.47 3.21 -2.81
N ARG A 72 7.20 2.18 -3.27
CA ARG A 72 8.52 2.34 -3.89
C ARG A 72 8.49 3.14 -5.19
N LYS A 73 7.38 3.03 -5.93
CA LYS A 73 7.22 3.72 -7.20
C LYS A 73 6.95 5.19 -6.95
N GLU A 74 6.04 5.49 -6.02
CA GLU A 74 5.70 6.85 -5.59
C GLU A 74 6.89 7.59 -4.96
N LEU A 75 7.76 6.91 -4.20
CA LEU A 75 9.02 7.49 -3.70
C LEU A 75 9.99 7.95 -4.80
N GLY A 76 9.85 7.43 -6.02
CA GLY A 76 10.70 7.79 -7.15
C GLY A 76 10.15 8.95 -7.98
N TRP A 77 8.93 9.42 -7.71
CA TRP A 77 8.29 10.47 -8.50
C TRP A 77 8.92 11.84 -8.23
N ASN A 78 9.09 12.62 -9.29
CA ASN A 78 9.60 13.97 -9.23
C ASN A 78 8.88 14.85 -10.26
N ASP A 79 7.85 15.57 -9.81
CA ASP A 79 7.02 16.42 -10.68
C ASP A 79 7.81 17.51 -11.43
N ALA A 80 9.02 17.88 -10.96
CA ALA A 80 9.87 18.86 -11.63
C ALA A 80 10.79 18.25 -12.71
N LYS A 81 10.98 16.93 -12.71
CA LYS A 81 11.89 16.24 -13.65
C LYS A 81 11.17 15.27 -14.58
N ASP A 82 10.02 14.77 -14.17
CA ASP A 82 9.25 13.80 -14.92
C ASP A 82 8.53 14.45 -16.11
N ASP A 83 8.11 13.62 -17.06
CA ASP A 83 7.35 14.07 -18.23
C ASP A 83 6.05 14.79 -17.81
N PRO A 84 5.77 16.01 -18.31
CA PRO A 84 4.59 16.78 -17.90
C PRO A 84 3.26 16.07 -18.16
N THR A 85 3.16 15.24 -19.20
CA THR A 85 1.92 14.51 -19.51
C THR A 85 1.70 13.35 -18.54
N GLU A 86 2.78 12.71 -18.09
CA GLU A 86 2.75 11.71 -17.02
C GLU A 86 2.40 12.34 -15.67
N VAL A 87 2.98 13.50 -15.35
CA VAL A 87 2.67 14.28 -14.14
C VAL A 87 1.20 14.66 -14.12
N GLU A 88 0.70 15.22 -15.22
CA GLU A 88 -0.68 15.64 -15.34
C GLU A 88 -1.64 14.46 -15.18
N TRP A 89 -1.36 13.34 -15.85
CA TRP A 89 -2.20 12.15 -15.74
C TRP A 89 -2.21 11.58 -14.32
N ARG A 90 -1.05 11.35 -13.69
CA ARG A 90 -1.01 10.72 -12.35
C ARG A 90 -1.59 11.63 -11.26
N ASN A 91 -1.55 12.94 -11.44
CA ASN A 91 -2.11 13.89 -10.48
C ASN A 91 -3.63 14.12 -10.65
N HIS A 92 -4.23 13.67 -11.77
CA HIS A 92 -5.65 13.82 -12.04
C HIS A 92 -6.43 12.51 -12.26
N CYS A 93 -5.75 11.36 -12.34
CA CYS A 93 -6.41 10.05 -12.48
C CYS A 93 -6.98 9.56 -11.14
N ILE A 94 -8.30 9.68 -10.99
CA ILE A 94 -9.02 9.31 -9.77
C ILE A 94 -8.97 7.79 -9.54
N GLU A 95 -8.98 6.99 -10.59
CA GLU A 95 -8.88 5.53 -10.49
C GLU A 95 -7.54 5.09 -9.93
N LEU A 96 -6.44 5.71 -10.38
CA LEU A 96 -5.12 5.50 -9.79
C LEU A 96 -5.12 5.87 -8.31
N HIS A 97 -5.65 7.03 -7.95
CA HIS A 97 -5.71 7.50 -6.55
C HIS A 97 -6.50 6.55 -5.67
N ALA A 98 -7.63 6.05 -6.15
CA ALA A 98 -8.47 5.13 -5.40
C ALA A 98 -7.78 3.77 -5.16
N VAL A 99 -7.06 3.24 -6.16
CA VAL A 99 -6.31 1.98 -6.03
C VAL A 99 -5.09 2.18 -5.11
N GLN A 100 -4.38 3.29 -5.26
CA GLN A 100 -3.23 3.62 -4.43
C GLN A 100 -3.60 3.82 -2.95
N ASP A 101 -4.70 4.51 -2.67
CA ASP A 101 -5.17 4.69 -1.30
C ASP A 101 -5.63 3.37 -0.69
N ALA A 102 -6.32 2.52 -1.46
CA ALA A 102 -6.74 1.20 -1.01
C ALA A 102 -5.53 0.32 -0.64
N ASP A 103 -4.52 0.22 -1.52
CA ASP A 103 -3.27 -0.50 -1.27
C ASP A 103 -2.55 0.01 -0.02
N LYS A 104 -2.39 1.34 0.10
CA LYS A 104 -1.74 1.95 1.27
C LYS A 104 -2.54 1.75 2.56
N LEU A 105 -3.86 1.80 2.50
CA LEU A 105 -4.70 1.57 3.68
C LEU A 105 -4.55 0.15 4.20
N ASP A 106 -4.48 -0.85 3.32
CA ASP A 106 -4.28 -2.26 3.70
C ASP A 106 -2.93 -2.50 4.39
N ALA A 107 -1.97 -1.58 4.20
CA ALA A 107 -0.68 -1.61 4.87
C ALA A 107 -0.66 -0.97 6.28
N ILE A 108 -1.70 -0.24 6.69
CA ILE A 108 -1.72 0.47 7.99
C ILE A 108 -2.86 0.02 8.92
N GLY A 109 -2.65 0.17 10.24
CA GLY A 109 -3.60 -0.21 11.29
C GLY A 109 -3.26 -1.52 12.01
N ALA A 110 -4.19 -2.00 12.85
CA ALA A 110 -3.99 -3.21 13.69
C ALA A 110 -3.94 -4.51 12.86
N PHE A 111 -4.95 -4.66 12.00
CA PHE A 111 -5.07 -5.65 10.92
C PHE A 111 -5.33 -4.81 9.67
N GLY A 112 -4.74 -5.12 8.52
CA GLY A 112 -5.27 -4.55 7.27
C GLY A 112 -6.69 -5.08 7.14
N LYS A 113 -7.68 -4.23 7.42
CA LYS A 113 -9.07 -4.67 7.57
C LYS A 113 -9.56 -5.19 6.23
N LYS A 114 -10.00 -6.44 6.18
CA LYS A 114 -10.92 -6.92 5.14
C LYS A 114 -12.22 -6.11 5.27
N TRP A 115 -12.59 -5.43 4.19
CA TRP A 115 -13.81 -4.63 4.10
C TRP A 115 -15.04 -5.53 4.23
N ASN A 116 -15.76 -5.48 5.36
CA ASN A 116 -17.07 -6.11 5.48
C ASN A 116 -18.14 -5.09 5.11
N TYR A 117 -18.74 -5.28 3.93
CA TYR A 117 -19.93 -4.54 3.52
C TYR A 117 -21.16 -5.39 3.85
N SER A 118 -21.69 -5.25 5.07
CA SER A 118 -23.13 -5.32 5.36
C SER A 118 -23.41 -5.37 6.87
N SER A 119 -24.38 -4.54 7.27
CA SER A 119 -25.25 -4.63 8.44
C SER A 119 -24.68 -4.51 9.87
N ASN A 120 -25.45 -3.77 10.66
CA ASN A 120 -25.34 -3.44 12.09
C ASN A 120 -25.38 -4.66 13.04
N THR A 121 -24.58 -5.70 12.82
CA THR A 121 -24.55 -6.86 13.71
C THR A 121 -23.14 -7.44 13.82
N TRP A 122 -22.58 -7.35 15.02
CA TRP A 122 -21.35 -8.01 15.42
C TRP A 122 -21.58 -9.52 15.51
N HIS A 123 -21.30 -10.24 14.44
CA HIS A 123 -21.08 -11.68 14.53
C HIS A 123 -19.60 -11.97 14.26
N MET A 124 -18.89 -12.33 15.33
CA MET A 124 -17.58 -12.96 15.26
C MET A 124 -17.79 -14.41 14.83
N GLU A 125 -17.66 -14.70 13.54
CA GLU A 125 -17.40 -16.07 13.13
C GLU A 125 -15.90 -16.33 13.24
N THR A 126 -15.58 -17.21 14.19
CA THR A 126 -14.28 -17.82 14.42
C THR A 126 -13.89 -18.72 13.25
N GLU A 127 -13.10 -18.18 12.33
CA GLU A 127 -12.08 -18.96 11.61
C GLU A 127 -10.71 -18.36 11.91
N LEU A 128 -10.22 -18.70 13.10
CA LEU A 128 -8.80 -18.71 13.41
C LEU A 128 -8.15 -19.81 12.52
N PHE A 129 -6.95 -19.54 12.00
CA PHE A 129 -6.12 -20.47 11.19
C PHE A 129 -6.42 -20.58 9.68
N CYS A 130 -6.28 -19.47 8.97
CA CYS A 130 -5.52 -19.44 7.71
C CYS A 130 -5.09 -17.98 7.49
N ILE A 131 -3.79 -17.70 7.53
CA ILE A 131 -3.26 -16.47 6.93
C ILE A 131 -3.02 -16.83 5.46
N PRO A 132 -3.97 -16.60 4.53
CA PRO A 132 -3.59 -16.60 3.12
C PRO A 132 -2.53 -15.50 2.92
N PRO A 133 -1.53 -15.69 2.06
CA PRO A 133 -0.43 -14.74 1.85
C PRO A 133 -0.86 -13.42 1.16
N ARG A 134 -2.15 -13.10 1.11
CA ARG A 134 -2.67 -11.89 0.46
C ARG A 134 -3.16 -10.87 1.50
N LEU A 135 -2.46 -9.73 1.49
CA LEU A 135 -2.90 -8.38 1.87
C LEU A 135 -3.28 -8.13 3.33
N SER A 136 -2.26 -7.85 4.15
CA SER A 136 -2.29 -6.74 5.12
C SER A 136 -0.90 -6.53 5.75
N GLU A 137 -0.34 -5.32 5.76
CA GLU A 137 1.00 -5.01 6.34
C GLU A 137 0.91 -4.25 7.69
N GLY A 138 -0.17 -4.43 8.44
CA GLY A 138 -0.34 -3.80 9.76
C GLY A 138 0.59 -4.35 10.85
N VAL A 139 0.36 -3.91 12.09
CA VAL A 139 1.18 -4.24 13.28
C VAL A 139 1.50 -5.73 13.39
N LEU A 140 0.50 -6.60 13.20
CA LEU A 140 0.66 -8.05 13.36
C LEU A 140 1.53 -8.69 12.29
N ARG A 141 1.47 -8.23 11.04
CA ARG A 141 2.35 -8.77 10.00
C ARG A 141 3.78 -8.29 10.19
N CYS A 142 3.98 -7.04 10.62
CA CYS A 142 5.32 -6.56 10.96
C CYS A 142 5.97 -7.44 12.04
N ALA A 143 5.23 -7.77 13.10
CA ALA A 143 5.69 -8.69 14.14
C ALA A 143 5.95 -10.11 13.62
N ALA A 144 5.02 -10.68 12.85
CA ALA A 144 5.17 -12.03 12.28
C ALA A 144 6.35 -12.13 11.29
N TYR A 145 6.51 -11.14 10.42
CA TYR A 145 7.59 -11.07 9.45
C TYR A 145 8.95 -10.89 10.12
N SER A 146 9.04 -10.03 11.14
CA SER A 146 10.22 -9.88 11.99
C SER A 146 10.62 -11.22 12.63
N GLY A 147 9.65 -11.98 13.16
CA GLY A 147 9.88 -13.33 13.67
C GLY A 147 10.41 -14.31 12.62
N ILE A 148 9.81 -14.34 11.42
CA ILE A 148 10.26 -15.21 10.32
C ILE A 148 11.66 -14.84 9.83
N LYS A 149 12.00 -13.56 9.79
CA LYS A 149 13.30 -13.06 9.33
C LYS A 149 14.39 -13.04 10.40
N GLY A 150 14.04 -13.29 11.67
CA GLY A 150 14.97 -13.17 12.79
C GLY A 150 15.45 -11.74 13.03
N THR A 151 14.69 -10.74 12.57
CA THR A 151 15.01 -9.32 12.75
C THR A 151 14.45 -8.86 14.09
N PRO A 152 15.18 -8.10 14.93
CA PRO A 152 14.66 -7.59 16.18
C PRO A 152 13.39 -6.74 16.00
N LEU A 153 12.46 -6.84 16.95
CA LEU A 153 11.26 -6.01 16.94
C LEU A 153 11.62 -4.53 17.15
N PHE A 154 12.51 -4.26 18.10
CA PHE A 154 13.02 -2.94 18.46
C PHE A 154 14.50 -3.03 18.85
N SER A 155 15.26 -1.95 18.64
CA SER A 155 16.66 -1.80 19.05
C SER A 155 16.94 -0.32 19.29
N ALA A 156 17.28 0.06 20.52
CA ALA A 156 17.54 1.46 20.89
C ALA A 156 18.76 2.06 20.14
N ASP A 157 19.73 1.21 19.78
CA ASP A 157 20.96 1.64 19.08
C ASP A 157 20.76 1.91 17.58
N GLN A 158 19.55 1.74 17.04
CA GLN A 158 19.25 1.89 15.61
C GLN A 158 18.17 2.94 15.38
N GLU A 159 18.58 4.19 15.18
CA GLU A 159 17.65 5.27 14.82
C GLU A 159 16.98 5.02 13.45
N PRO A 160 15.69 5.35 13.31
CA PRO A 160 15.01 5.26 12.03
C PRO A 160 15.53 6.33 11.06
N LEU A 161 15.62 5.99 9.78
CA LEU A 161 15.99 6.98 8.77
C LEU A 161 14.81 7.88 8.43
N GLU A 162 14.99 9.19 8.60
CA GLU A 162 14.02 10.19 8.17
C GLU A 162 14.19 10.54 6.68
N ASN A 163 13.07 10.83 6.01
CA ASN A 163 13.05 11.38 4.64
C ASN A 163 13.83 10.59 3.58
N ILE A 164 13.87 9.25 3.69
CA ILE A 164 14.57 8.41 2.72
C ILE A 164 13.97 8.49 1.31
N ASN A 165 14.86 8.59 0.33
CA ASN A 165 14.53 8.46 -1.08
C ASN A 165 14.44 6.98 -1.50
N LYS A 166 13.99 6.72 -2.73
CA LYS A 166 13.81 5.35 -3.26
C LYS A 166 15.07 4.49 -3.16
N GLU A 167 16.23 5.03 -3.55
CA GLU A 167 17.49 4.29 -3.58
C GLU A 167 17.94 3.90 -2.17
N GLN A 168 17.84 4.83 -1.21
CA GLN A 168 18.15 4.60 0.19
C GLN A 168 17.23 3.51 0.79
N TYR A 169 15.93 3.60 0.54
CA TYR A 169 14.95 2.60 0.99
C TYR A 169 15.25 1.21 0.41
N GLU A 170 15.62 1.12 -0.88
CA GLU A 170 15.99 -0.14 -1.50
C GLU A 170 17.26 -0.74 -0.92
N GLN A 171 18.29 0.06 -0.71
CA GLN A 171 19.55 -0.40 -0.13
C GLN A 171 19.35 -0.93 1.29
N GLN A 172 18.53 -0.25 2.09
CA GLN A 172 18.22 -0.66 3.46
C GLN A 172 17.42 -1.97 3.50
N THR A 173 16.38 -2.08 2.67
CA THR A 173 15.59 -3.31 2.58
C THR A 173 16.45 -4.50 2.14
N ARG A 174 17.38 -4.29 1.18
CA ARG A 174 18.27 -5.35 0.67
C ARG A 174 19.28 -5.81 1.71
N LYS A 175 19.77 -4.91 2.56
CA LYS A 175 20.74 -5.24 3.62
C LYS A 175 20.10 -5.87 4.85
N ASN A 176 18.76 -5.89 4.94
CA ASN A 176 18.02 -6.28 6.15
C ASN A 176 18.47 -5.50 7.39
N ASN A 177 18.92 -4.25 7.18
CA ASN A 177 19.43 -3.38 8.24
C ASN A 177 18.29 -2.52 8.79
N GLY A 178 17.63 -3.01 9.84
CA GLY A 178 16.61 -2.26 10.57
C GLY A 178 15.83 -3.16 11.53
N THR A 179 14.94 -2.55 12.30
CA THR A 179 14.02 -3.25 13.21
C THR A 179 12.59 -3.20 12.65
N ALA A 180 11.67 -3.97 13.25
CA ALA A 180 10.26 -3.83 12.92
C ALA A 180 9.75 -2.41 13.18
N ILE A 181 10.16 -1.78 14.30
CA ILE A 181 9.79 -0.39 14.63
C ILE A 181 10.37 0.61 13.61
N ASN A 182 11.62 0.44 13.14
CA ASN A 182 12.17 1.33 12.11
C ASN A 182 11.32 1.31 10.83
N HIS A 183 10.74 0.16 10.47
CA HIS A 183 9.81 0.06 9.34
C HIS A 183 8.55 0.93 9.51
N PHE A 184 8.06 1.12 10.74
CA PHE A 184 6.95 2.05 11.00
C PHE A 184 7.33 3.48 10.63
N HIS A 185 8.51 3.94 11.03
CA HIS A 185 8.99 5.30 10.76
C HIS A 185 9.38 5.51 9.30
N GLU A 186 10.08 4.55 8.70
CA GLU A 186 10.61 4.64 7.33
C GLU A 186 9.53 4.57 6.25
N LYS A 187 8.43 3.83 6.54
CA LYS A 187 7.34 3.59 5.60
C LYS A 187 5.97 3.89 6.20
N LEU A 188 5.52 3.14 7.21
CA LEU A 188 4.09 3.05 7.55
C LEU A 188 3.49 4.41 7.97
N PHE A 189 4.22 5.21 8.77
CA PHE A 189 3.80 6.54 9.20
C PHE A 189 3.78 7.58 8.08
N ARG A 190 4.45 7.32 6.95
CA ARG A 190 4.44 8.21 5.78
C ARG A 190 3.23 7.98 4.88
N LEU A 191 2.64 6.78 4.94
CA LEU A 191 1.54 6.39 4.04
C LEU A 191 0.32 7.31 4.19
N LYS A 192 0.03 7.77 5.41
CA LYS A 192 -1.04 8.75 5.68
C LYS A 192 -0.89 10.03 4.86
N SER A 193 0.31 10.62 4.84
CA SER A 193 0.56 11.85 4.07
C SER A 193 0.53 11.66 2.55
N MET A 194 0.66 10.41 2.09
CA MET A 194 0.65 10.03 0.68
C MET A 194 -0.75 9.65 0.16
N MET A 195 -1.78 9.72 1.02
CA MET A 195 -3.16 9.47 0.60
C MET A 195 -3.64 10.60 -0.34
N ARG A 196 -4.28 10.22 -1.45
CA ARG A 196 -4.72 11.12 -2.51
C ARG A 196 -6.16 11.57 -2.31
N THR A 197 -7.04 10.66 -1.90
CA THR A 197 -8.48 10.91 -1.75
C THR A 197 -8.84 11.43 -0.35
N PRO A 198 -9.91 12.26 -0.22
CA PRO A 198 -10.39 12.70 1.10
C PRO A 198 -10.77 11.54 2.02
N THR A 199 -11.49 10.54 1.51
CA THR A 199 -11.87 9.33 2.25
C THR A 199 -10.64 8.54 2.69
N GLY A 200 -9.64 8.38 1.81
CA GLY A 200 -8.38 7.73 2.12
C GLY A 200 -7.64 8.41 3.27
N LYS A 201 -7.57 9.75 3.26
CA LYS A 201 -6.98 10.55 4.35
C LYS A 201 -7.72 10.36 5.67
N ALA A 202 -9.05 10.40 5.67
CA ALA A 202 -9.85 10.22 6.88
C ALA A 202 -9.64 8.83 7.50
N MET A 203 -9.67 7.77 6.68
CA MET A 203 -9.44 6.40 7.14
C MET A 203 -7.99 6.19 7.61
N ALA A 204 -7.02 6.85 6.98
CA ALA A 204 -5.62 6.74 7.34
C ALA A 204 -5.31 7.41 8.68
N GLU A 205 -6.03 8.48 9.04
CA GLU A 205 -5.89 9.15 10.34
C GLU A 205 -6.12 8.19 11.51
N GLU A 206 -7.25 7.49 11.52
CA GLU A 206 -7.59 6.55 12.59
C GLU A 206 -6.56 5.40 12.70
N ARG A 207 -6.10 4.90 11.54
CA ARG A 207 -5.13 3.80 11.47
C ARG A 207 -3.74 4.22 11.91
N ASP A 208 -3.30 5.43 11.52
CA ASP A 208 -2.03 6.03 11.94
C ASP A 208 -2.01 6.29 13.45
N GLN A 209 -3.10 6.83 14.02
CA GLN A 209 -3.22 7.05 15.46
C GLN A 209 -3.04 5.76 16.26
N PHE A 210 -3.70 4.67 15.83
CA PHE A 210 -3.54 3.36 16.47
C PHE A 210 -2.09 2.87 16.42
N MET A 211 -1.43 2.95 15.26
CA MET A 211 -0.05 2.50 15.12
C MET A 211 0.91 3.32 15.99
N ARG A 212 0.70 4.64 16.09
CA ARG A 212 1.52 5.50 16.98
C ARG A 212 1.35 5.15 18.45
N LEU A 213 0.11 4.88 18.88
CA LEU A 213 -0.16 4.41 20.24
C LEU A 213 0.54 3.08 20.52
N PHE A 214 0.50 2.15 19.56
CA PHE A 214 1.20 0.88 19.66
C PHE A 214 2.72 1.05 19.79
N VAL A 215 3.36 1.83 18.90
CA VAL A 215 4.80 2.09 18.96
C VAL A 215 5.19 2.76 20.28
N LYS A 216 4.43 3.78 20.70
CA LYS A 216 4.66 4.48 21.97
C LYS A 216 4.59 3.53 23.18
N GLN A 217 3.66 2.58 23.17
CA GLN A 217 3.54 1.59 24.24
C GLN A 217 4.76 0.64 24.27
N ILE A 218 5.23 0.21 23.09
CA ILE A 218 6.44 -0.63 22.99
C ILE A 218 7.68 0.10 23.50
N GLU A 219 7.87 1.36 23.11
CA GLU A 219 8.98 2.21 23.57
C GLU A 219 8.95 2.37 25.10
N ALA A 220 7.78 2.69 25.67
CA ALA A 220 7.62 2.84 27.11
C ALA A 220 7.90 1.53 27.88
N GLU A 221 7.44 0.38 27.36
CA GLU A 221 7.73 -0.93 27.97
C GLU A 221 9.21 -1.31 27.91
N TYR A 222 9.92 -0.81 26.91
CA TYR A 222 11.35 -1.05 26.74
C TYR A 222 12.18 -0.17 27.67
N ASP A 223 11.85 1.12 27.78
CA ASP A 223 12.50 2.06 28.71
C ASP A 223 12.34 1.63 30.18
N LEU A 224 11.25 0.92 30.51
CA LEU A 224 11.07 0.32 31.84
C LEU A 224 12.04 -0.84 32.13
N ARG A 225 12.76 -1.35 31.12
CA ARG A 225 13.70 -2.47 31.21
C ARG A 225 15.17 -2.07 31.05
N SER A 226 15.46 -0.84 30.63
CA SER A 226 16.81 -0.26 30.50
C SER A 226 17.25 0.43 31.79
#